data_AF-A0A496W7C6-F1
#
_entry.id   AF-A0A496W7C6-F1
#
_cell.length_a   1.000
_cell.length_b   1.000
_cell.length_c   1.000
_cell.angle_alpha   90.00
_cell.angle_beta   90.00
_cell.angle_gamma   90.00
#
_symmetry.space_group_name_H-M   'P 1'
#
loop_
_entity.id
_entity.type
_entity.pdbx_description
1 polymer ?
#
loop_
_entity_poly.entity_id
_entity_poly.type
_entity_poly.pdbx_seq_one_letter_code
_entity_poly.pdbx_strand_id
1 'polypeptide(L)'
;MEQVIKKYGQYKPAHGEVEVQTIFDREHDHYQFGSVGWHGQKRIRGCVLHLDIKQGKIYKSLPKPDRFSKPVRFLLTDKGRTRRF
;
A
#
# COMPACT_ATOMS: atom_id res chain seq x y z
N MET A 1 12.64 -8.35 -4.42
CA MET A 1 11.59 -7.64 -3.67
C MET A 1 10.46 -7.15 -4.56
N GLU A 2 10.76 -6.57 -5.72
CA GLU A 2 9.76 -6.00 -6.64
C GLU A 2 8.60 -6.92 -7.02
N GLN A 3 8.84 -8.22 -7.25
CA GLN A 3 7.76 -9.15 -7.60
C GLN A 3 6.68 -9.23 -6.51
N VAL A 4 7.09 -9.13 -5.23
CA VAL A 4 6.18 -9.10 -4.08
C VAL A 4 5.32 -7.84 -4.15
N ILE A 5 5.95 -6.68 -4.35
CA ILE A 5 5.25 -5.39 -4.44
C ILE A 5 4.34 -5.34 -5.67
N LYS A 6 4.79 -5.82 -6.84
CA LYS A 6 3.97 -5.88 -8.07
C LYS A 6 2.76 -6.78 -7.87
N LYS A 7 2.91 -7.93 -7.20
CA LYS A 7 1.80 -8.84 -6.89
C LYS A 7 0.72 -8.16 -6.04
N TYR A 8 1.10 -7.41 -5.01
CA TYR A 8 0.13 -6.70 -4.17
C TYR A 8 -0.36 -5.39 -4.82
N GLY A 9 0.46 -4.77 -5.67
CA GLY A 9 0.15 -3.55 -6.41
C GLY A 9 -0.91 -3.74 -7.50
N GLN A 10 -1.22 -4.98 -7.88
CA GLN A 10 -2.28 -5.31 -8.84
C GLN A 10 -3.69 -5.20 -8.27
N TYR A 11 -3.85 -5.07 -6.95
CA TYR A 11 -5.18 -4.92 -6.36
C TYR A 11 -5.77 -3.56 -6.69
N LYS A 12 -6.86 -3.54 -7.46
CA LYS A 12 -7.66 -2.32 -7.68
C LYS A 12 -8.61 -2.11 -6.50
N PRO A 13 -8.67 -0.90 -5.93
CA PRO A 13 -9.69 -0.55 -4.95
C PRO A 13 -11.09 -0.69 -5.56
N ALA A 14 -12.07 -1.11 -4.76
CA ALA A 14 -13.44 -1.36 -5.22
C ALA A 14 -14.24 -0.08 -5.57
N HIS A 15 -13.81 1.10 -5.10
CA HIS A 15 -14.58 2.33 -5.18
C HIS A 15 -13.73 3.59 -5.41
N GLY A 16 -14.29 4.55 -6.14
CA GLY A 16 -13.67 5.84 -6.45
C GLY A 16 -12.70 5.80 -7.64
N GLU A 17 -12.19 6.96 -8.01
CA GLU A 17 -11.10 7.11 -8.99
C GLU A 17 -9.76 6.92 -8.27
N VAL A 18 -9.52 5.68 -7.84
CA VAL A 18 -8.35 5.32 -7.03
C VAL A 18 -7.53 4.26 -7.74
N GLU A 19 -6.25 4.55 -7.90
CA GLU A 19 -5.27 3.63 -8.44
C GLU A 19 -4.27 3.20 -7.37
N VAL A 20 -3.67 2.03 -7.57
CA VAL A 20 -2.51 1.62 -6.79
C VAL A 20 -1.26 1.96 -7.57
N GLN A 21 -0.37 2.71 -6.94
CA GLN A 21 0.93 3.06 -7.49
C GLN A 21 2.02 2.30 -6.73
N THR A 22 3.05 1.89 -7.47
CA THR A 22 4.26 1.26 -6.93
C THR A 22 5.45 2.18 -7.13
N ILE A 23 6.28 2.34 -6.11
CA ILE A 23 7.50 3.14 -6.14
C ILE A 23 8.68 2.21 -5.86
N PHE A 24 9.68 2.27 -6.74
CA PHE A 24 10.88 1.44 -6.66
C PHE A 24 12.11 2.34 -6.73
N ASP A 25 12.79 2.49 -5.61
CA ASP A 25 14.13 3.07 -5.53
C ASP A 25 15.13 1.93 -5.38
N ARG A 26 15.70 1.53 -6.52
CA ARG A 26 16.61 0.39 -6.59
C ARG A 26 18.01 0.71 -6.09
N GLU A 27 18.39 1.99 -6.13
CA GLU A 27 19.71 2.45 -5.70
C GLU A 27 19.82 2.40 -4.18
N HIS A 28 18.72 2.76 -3.49
CA HIS A 28 18.67 2.82 -2.03
C HIS A 28 17.90 1.66 -1.39
N ASP A 29 17.46 0.69 -2.20
CA ASP A 29 16.71 -0.48 -1.75
C ASP A 29 15.39 -0.15 -1.02
N HIS A 30 14.67 0.86 -1.50
CA HIS A 30 13.34 1.25 -0.99
C HIS A 30 12.23 0.83 -1.95
N TYR A 31 11.24 0.11 -1.43
CA TYR A 31 10.16 -0.47 -2.23
C TYR A 31 8.81 -0.19 -1.57
N GLN A 32 7.91 0.48 -2.29
CA GLN A 32 6.63 0.93 -1.73
C GLN A 32 5.47 0.65 -2.69
N PHE A 33 4.28 0.47 -2.13
CA PHE A 33 3.04 0.66 -2.89
C PHE A 33 1.95 1.29 -2.04
N GLY A 34 1.06 2.02 -2.70
CA GLY A 34 0.02 2.79 -2.05
C GLY A 34 -1.12 3.15 -2.97
N SER A 35 -2.22 3.58 -2.38
CA SER A 35 -3.40 4.06 -3.10
C SER A 35 -3.33 5.57 -3.29
N VAL A 36 -3.59 6.02 -4.52
CA VAL A 36 -3.61 7.42 -4.91
C VAL A 36 -4.87 7.66 -5.72
N GLY A 37 -5.59 8.74 -5.44
CA GLY A 37 -6.81 9.04 -6.19
C GLY A 37 -7.79 9.94 -5.49
N TRP A 38 -9.06 9.80 -5.86
CA TRP A 38 -10.16 10.59 -5.34
C TRP A 38 -11.37 9.73 -5.00
N HIS A 39 -12.09 10.12 -3.94
CA HIS A 39 -13.42 9.63 -3.63
C HIS A 39 -14.35 10.84 -3.46
N GLY A 40 -15.10 11.16 -4.52
CA GLY A 40 -15.74 12.47 -4.64
C GLY A 40 -14.69 13.58 -4.58
N GLN A 41 -14.92 14.59 -3.74
CA GLN A 41 -13.96 15.70 -3.53
C GLN A 41 -12.83 15.37 -2.54
N LYS A 42 -12.83 14.18 -1.93
CA LYS A 42 -11.81 13.79 -0.95
C LYS A 42 -10.60 13.18 -1.65
N ARG A 43 -9.43 13.78 -1.47
CA ARG A 43 -8.16 13.21 -1.93
C ARG A 43 -7.81 11.95 -1.12
N ILE A 44 -7.47 10.88 -1.83
CA ILE A 44 -6.92 9.65 -1.26
C ILE A 44 -5.42 9.63 -1.54
N ARG A 45 -4.63 9.50 -0.48
CA ARG A 45 -3.19 9.20 -0.50
C ARG A 45 -2.89 8.29 0.69
N GLY A 46 -2.40 7.09 0.45
CA GLY A 46 -2.05 6.17 1.52
C GLY A 46 -0.99 5.17 1.10
N CYS A 47 0.12 5.12 1.84
CA CYS A 47 1.11 4.05 1.68
C CYS A 47 0.56 2.79 2.34
N VAL A 48 0.41 1.71 1.59
CA VAL A 48 -0.10 0.42 2.10
C VAL A 48 1.03 -0.44 2.63
N LEU A 49 2.16 -0.42 1.93
CA LEU A 49 3.36 -1.14 2.34
C LEU A 49 4.60 -0.33 1.93
N HIS A 50 5.55 -0.26 2.87
CA HIS A 50 6.89 0.23 2.65
C HIS A 50 7.87 -0.83 3.17
N LEU A 51 8.78 -1.27 2.30
CA LEU A 51 9.86 -2.19 2.62
C LEU A 51 11.20 -1.55 2.30
N ASP A 52 12.14 -1.70 3.22
CA ASP A 52 13.55 -1.36 3.02
C ASP A 52 14.38 -2.63 3.06
N ILE A 53 15.46 -2.66 2.28
CA ILE A 53 16.55 -3.61 2.49
C ILE A 53 17.76 -2.85 3.02
N LYS A 54 18.23 -3.20 4.21
CA LYS A 54 19.41 -2.59 4.83
C LYS A 54 20.36 -3.69 5.26
N GLN A 55 21.58 -3.67 4.75
CA GLN A 55 22.61 -4.69 5.02
C GLN A 55 22.08 -6.13 4.78
N GLY A 56 21.34 -6.33 3.69
CA GLY A 56 20.75 -7.64 3.33
C GLY A 56 19.56 -8.08 4.19
N LYS A 57 19.10 -7.28 5.15
CA LYS A 57 17.90 -7.56 5.97
C LYS A 57 16.71 -6.74 5.52
N ILE A 58 15.53 -7.36 5.53
CA ILE A 58 14.27 -6.72 5.13
C ILE A 58 13.62 -6.06 6.35
N TYR A 59 13.28 -4.78 6.23
CA TYR A 59 12.56 -4.01 7.24
C TYR A 59 11.21 -3.59 6.68
N LYS A 60 10.13 -3.85 7.42
CA LYS A 60 8.78 -3.39 7.08
C LYS A 60 8.46 -2.13 7.87
N SER A 61 8.23 -1.04 7.16
CA SER A 61 7.64 0.17 7.72
C SER A 61 6.14 0.16 7.42
N LEU A 62 5.32 0.18 8.48
CA LEU A 62 3.89 0.44 8.34
C LEU A 62 3.66 1.94 8.40
N PRO A 63 2.74 2.50 7.61
CA PRO A 63 2.30 3.88 7.84
C PRO A 63 1.86 4.01 9.30
N LYS A 64 2.23 5.12 9.95
CA LYS A 64 1.58 5.48 11.22
C LYS A 64 0.09 5.62 10.94
N PRO A 65 -0.81 5.07 11.78
CA PRO A 65 -2.24 5.23 11.58
C PRO A 65 -2.55 6.72 11.56
N ASP A 66 -2.89 7.25 10.40
CA ASP A 66 -3.32 8.63 10.32
C ASP A 66 -4.80 8.71 10.77
N ARG A 67 -5.19 9.81 11.43
CA ARG A 67 -6.55 10.01 11.99
C ARG A 67 -7.66 10.01 10.94
N PHE A 68 -7.34 10.07 9.65
CA PHE A 68 -8.25 10.34 8.53
C PHE A 68 -8.24 9.27 7.44
N SER A 69 -7.30 8.32 7.48
CA SER A 69 -7.37 7.05 6.77
C SER A 69 -8.20 6.11 7.60
N LYS A 70 -9.44 5.89 7.15
CA LYS A 70 -10.03 4.57 7.36
C LYS A 70 -8.95 3.58 6.93
N PRO A 71 -8.55 2.61 7.78
CA PRO A 71 -7.38 1.81 7.48
C PRO A 71 -7.61 1.17 6.11
N VAL A 72 -6.62 1.25 5.22
CA VAL A 72 -6.68 0.65 3.87
C VAL A 72 -7.01 -0.86 3.96
N ARG A 73 -6.89 -1.44 5.15
CA ARG A 73 -7.52 -2.71 5.56
C ARG A 73 -8.96 -2.86 5.06
N PHE A 74 -9.81 -1.83 5.08
CA PHE A 74 -11.21 -1.89 4.59
C PHE A 74 -11.33 -1.87 3.06
N LEU A 75 -10.37 -1.30 2.33
CA LEU A 75 -10.41 -1.25 0.86
C LEU A 75 -9.87 -2.53 0.22
N LEU A 76 -9.03 -3.29 0.94
CA LEU A 76 -8.48 -4.58 0.50
C LEU A 76 -9.30 -5.78 1.00
N THR A 77 -10.21 -5.59 1.95
CA THR A 77 -11.18 -6.61 2.37
C THR A 77 -12.54 -6.33 1.74
N ASP A 78 -12.65 -6.59 0.44
CA ASP A 78 -13.89 -7.18 -0.07
C ASP A 78 -13.59 -8.61 -0.52
N LYS A 79 -14.50 -9.54 -0.20
CA LYS A 79 -14.36 -11.01 -0.12
C LYS A 79 -13.79 -11.59 1.18
N GLY A 80 -14.50 -11.35 2.28
CA GLY A 80 -14.94 -12.46 3.16
C GLY A 80 -13.92 -13.29 3.94
N ARG A 81 -12.62 -12.93 4.04
CA ARG A 81 -11.70 -13.62 4.95
C ARG A 81 -10.75 -12.66 5.67
N THR A 82 -11.05 -12.42 6.94
CA THR A 82 -10.10 -11.83 7.89
C THR A 82 -9.11 -12.92 8.32
N ARG A 83 -7.82 -12.78 7.99
CA ARG A 83 -6.76 -13.45 8.77
C ARG A 83 -6.10 -12.40 9.67
N ARG A 84 -6.11 -12.67 10.98
CA ARG A 84 -5.28 -11.98 11.97
C ARG A 84 -3.86 -12.54 11.82
N PHE A 85 -2.89 -11.64 11.73
CA PHE A 85 -1.51 -11.91 12.12
C PHE A 85 -1.30 -11.18 13.44
#